data_AF-A0A6A6LHN7-F1
#
_entry.id   AF-A0A6A6LHN7-F1
#
_cell.length_a   1.000
_cell.length_b   1.000
_cell.length_c   1.000
_cell.angle_alpha   90.00
_cell.angle_beta   90.00
_cell.angle_gamma   90.00
#
_symmetry.space_group_name_H-M   'P 1'
#
loop_
_entity.id
_entity.type
_entity.pdbx_description
1 polymer ?
#
loop_
_entity_poly.entity_id
_entity_poly.type
_entity_poly.pdbx_seq_one_letter_code
_entity_poly.pdbx_strand_id
1 'polypeptide(L)'
;MLLSLHPFSSTILSFSLSVSQFAQENVAPHSSKIDHSNHFPKEVNLWKLVRDFNLLGITTPAMEEISCASGSVGLSYGAHCNLCINQLVRSGSPAQKQKYLPKVIYTKTESKAGSKRITAFIIEKGMPG
;
A
#
# COMPACT_ATOMS: atom_id res chain seq x y z
N MET A 1 23.05 -16.24 16.81
CA MET A 1 23.81 -15.54 15.77
C MET A 1 23.09 -14.23 15.48
N LEU A 2 23.31 -13.23 16.34
CA LEU A 2 22.75 -11.88 16.18
C LEU A 2 23.68 -11.12 15.26
N LEU A 3 23.26 -10.87 14.02
CA LEU A 3 23.97 -9.97 13.12
C LEU A 3 24.01 -8.59 13.78
N SER A 4 25.22 -8.06 13.93
CA SER A 4 25.53 -6.69 14.34
C SER A 4 25.02 -5.72 13.27
N LEU A 5 23.71 -5.50 13.23
CA LEU A 5 23.08 -4.44 12.47
C LEU A 5 23.22 -3.16 13.29
N HIS A 6 23.66 -2.07 12.66
CA HIS A 6 23.55 -0.73 13.24
C HIS A 6 22.17 -0.59 13.91
N PRO A 7 22.09 -0.18 15.19
CA PRO A 7 20.79 -0.01 15.84
C PRO A 7 19.99 1.00 15.01
N PHE A 8 18.83 0.58 14.51
CA PHE A 8 17.90 1.51 13.90
C PHE A 8 17.61 2.64 14.88
N SER A 9 17.47 3.86 14.37
CA SER A 9 17.03 4.99 15.20
C SER A 9 15.76 4.61 15.96
N SER A 10 15.62 5.06 17.20
CA SER A 10 14.42 4.86 18.01
C SER A 10 13.14 5.29 17.29
N THR A 11 13.22 6.28 16.39
CA THR A 11 12.11 6.69 15.52
C THR A 11 11.66 5.59 14.57
N ILE A 12 12.60 4.90 13.91
CA ILE A 12 12.28 3.82 12.97
C ILE A 12 11.69 2.64 13.73
N LEU A 13 12.24 2.31 14.91
CA LEU A 13 11.70 1.26 15.77
C LEU A 13 10.27 1.58 16.22
N SER A 14 10.02 2.78 16.73
CA SER A 14 8.67 3.21 17.12
C SER A 14 7.68 3.19 15.95
N PHE A 15 8.14 3.59 14.76
CA PHE A 15 7.32 3.51 13.55
C PHE A 15 7.01 2.06 13.17
N SER A 16 8.01 1.17 13.11
CA SER A 16 7.82 -0.27 12.86
C SER A 16 6.82 -0.87 13.84
N LEU A 17 6.98 -0.63 15.13
CA LEU A 17 6.07 -1.13 16.16
C LEU A 17 4.63 -0.64 15.94
N SER A 18 4.46 0.64 15.57
CA SER A 18 3.15 1.21 15.27
C SER A 18 2.50 0.56 14.04
N VAL A 19 3.27 0.29 12.98
CA VAL A 19 2.76 -0.42 11.79
C VAL A 19 2.46 -1.89 12.11
N SER A 20 3.29 -2.53 12.93
CA SER A 20 3.08 -3.91 13.39
C SER A 20 1.75 -4.04 14.12
N GLN A 21 1.49 -3.16 15.07
CA GLN A 21 0.22 -3.12 15.80
C GLN A 21 -0.96 -2.88 14.87
N PHE A 22 -0.86 -1.89 13.97
CA PHE A 22 -1.88 -1.63 12.95
C PHE A 22 -2.17 -2.89 12.11
N ALA A 23 -1.13 -3.60 11.67
CA ALA A 23 -1.27 -4.79 10.83
C ALA A 23 -1.93 -5.95 11.60
N GLN A 24 -1.57 -6.16 12.87
CA GLN A 24 -2.20 -7.19 13.70
C GLN A 24 -3.67 -6.90 13.97
N GLU A 25 -4.03 -5.63 14.19
CA GLU A 25 -5.41 -5.24 14.49
C GLU A 25 -6.31 -5.22 13.23
N ASN A 26 -5.76 -4.78 12.09
CA ASN A 26 -6.57 -4.45 10.92
C ASN A 26 -6.36 -5.38 9.71
N VAL A 27 -5.24 -6.09 9.62
CA VAL A 27 -4.90 -6.95 8.48
C VAL A 27 -4.99 -8.42 8.85
N ALA A 28 -4.36 -8.82 9.96
CA ALA A 28 -4.30 -10.23 10.38
C ALA A 28 -5.68 -10.91 10.49
N PRO A 29 -6.76 -10.28 11.01
CA PRO A 29 -8.07 -10.92 11.14
C PRO A 29 -8.68 -11.36 9.79
N HIS A 30 -8.22 -10.80 8.68
CA HIS A 30 -8.75 -11.08 7.35
C HIS A 30 -7.85 -11.97 6.50
N SER A 31 -6.61 -12.23 6.95
CA SER A 31 -5.56 -12.89 6.17
C SER A 31 -5.99 -14.25 5.62
N SER A 32 -6.43 -15.17 6.47
CA SER A 32 -6.85 -16.53 6.07
C SER A 32 -8.00 -16.52 5.06
N LYS A 33 -8.98 -15.62 5.24
CA LYS A 33 -10.12 -15.49 4.32
C LYS A 33 -9.69 -14.95 2.96
N ILE A 34 -8.79 -13.97 2.94
CA ILE A 34 -8.25 -13.41 1.70
C ILE A 34 -7.48 -14.49 0.92
N ASP A 35 -6.61 -15.23 1.60
CA ASP A 35 -5.79 -16.27 0.98
C ASP A 35 -6.64 -17.42 0.42
N HIS A 36 -7.65 -17.87 1.16
CA HIS A 36 -8.54 -18.94 0.68
C HIS A 36 -9.45 -18.50 -0.46
N SER A 37 -9.97 -17.27 -0.41
CA SER A 37 -10.97 -16.80 -1.38
C SER A 37 -10.38 -16.10 -2.59
N ASN A 38 -9.11 -15.68 -2.55
CA ASN A 38 -8.49 -14.76 -3.50
C ASN A 38 -9.26 -13.45 -3.69
N HIS A 39 -10.01 -13.03 -2.67
CA HIS A 39 -10.81 -11.81 -2.70
C HIS A 39 -10.63 -11.01 -1.41
N PHE A 40 -10.55 -9.69 -1.56
CA PHE A 40 -10.62 -8.79 -0.41
C PHE A 40 -12.03 -8.78 0.20
N PRO A 41 -12.15 -8.64 1.52
CA PRO A 41 -13.45 -8.64 2.19
C PRO A 41 -14.27 -7.43 1.75
N LYS A 42 -15.61 -7.56 1.72
CA LYS A 42 -16.50 -6.42 1.39
C LYS A 42 -16.84 -5.60 2.61
N GLU A 43 -16.80 -6.25 3.78
CA GLU A 43 -17.09 -5.70 5.10
C GLU A 43 -16.01 -4.73 5.62
N VAL A 44 -14.79 -4.81 5.09
CA VAL A 44 -13.67 -3.92 5.46
C VAL A 44 -12.95 -3.40 4.22
N ASN A 45 -12.62 -2.12 4.22
CA ASN A 45 -11.79 -1.52 3.19
C ASN A 45 -10.36 -1.32 3.72
N LEU A 46 -9.52 -2.35 3.55
CA LEU A 46 -8.13 -2.32 4.01
C LEU A 46 -7.34 -1.13 3.44
N TRP A 47 -7.58 -0.75 2.18
CA TRP A 47 -6.90 0.37 1.54
C TRP A 47 -7.27 1.72 2.12
N LYS A 48 -8.51 1.88 2.59
CA LYS A 48 -8.92 3.06 3.37
C LYS A 48 -8.20 3.11 4.71
N LEU A 49 -8.07 1.99 5.42
CA LEU A 49 -7.36 1.93 6.70
C LEU A 49 -5.88 2.28 6.52
N VAL A 50 -5.20 1.67 5.54
CA VAL A 50 -3.79 1.95 5.21
C VAL A 50 -3.57 3.41 4.83
N ARG A 51 -4.51 4.01 4.09
CA ARG A 51 -4.50 5.45 3.76
C ARG A 51 -4.67 6.31 5.00
N ASP A 52 -5.68 6.04 5.81
CA ASP A 52 -6.00 6.86 6.97
C ASP A 52 -4.88 6.76 8.04
N PHE A 53 -4.11 5.67 8.02
CA PHE A 53 -2.87 5.49 8.80
C PHE A 53 -1.60 6.07 8.13
N ASN A 54 -1.74 6.75 6.99
CA ASN A 54 -0.66 7.43 6.23
C ASN A 54 0.48 6.52 5.74
N LEU A 55 0.20 5.28 5.35
CA LEU A 55 1.23 4.36 4.88
C LEU A 55 1.47 4.43 3.36
N LEU A 56 0.51 4.92 2.58
CA LEU A 56 0.60 4.87 1.11
C LEU A 56 1.80 5.69 0.58
N GLY A 57 2.79 4.98 0.02
CA GLY A 57 4.06 5.53 -0.44
C GLY A 57 5.26 5.17 0.43
N ILE A 58 5.06 4.61 1.63
CA ILE A 58 6.13 4.14 2.52
C ILE A 58 6.38 2.66 2.25
N THR A 59 7.58 2.29 1.78
CA THR A 59 7.89 0.87 1.51
C THR A 59 8.49 0.19 2.73
N THR A 60 9.62 0.65 3.24
CA THR A 60 10.32 0.04 4.38
C THR A 60 10.29 1.00 5.58
N PRO A 61 9.97 0.54 6.80
CA PRO A 61 9.68 -0.85 7.20
C PRO A 61 8.21 -1.30 7.06
N ALA A 62 7.31 -0.45 6.57
CA ALA A 62 5.87 -0.74 6.58
C ALA A 62 5.46 -2.04 5.86
N MET A 63 6.09 -2.35 4.71
CA MET A 63 5.82 -3.57 3.96
C MET A 63 6.18 -4.83 4.75
N GLU A 64 7.26 -4.81 5.53
CA GLU A 64 7.70 -5.95 6.34
C GLU A 64 6.66 -6.27 7.40
N GLU A 65 6.23 -5.27 8.17
CA GLU A 65 5.24 -5.42 9.22
C GLU A 65 3.85 -5.87 8.69
N ILE A 66 3.42 -5.32 7.55
CA ILE A 66 2.17 -5.77 6.90
C ILE A 66 2.31 -7.23 6.42
N SER A 67 3.48 -7.60 5.89
CA SER A 67 3.73 -8.96 5.40
C SER A 67 3.76 -9.99 6.53
N CYS A 68 4.20 -9.62 7.72
CA CYS A 68 4.13 -10.46 8.92
C CYS A 68 2.68 -10.81 9.30
N ALA A 69 1.73 -9.90 9.10
CA ALA A 69 0.30 -10.15 9.34
C ALA A 69 -0.36 -10.92 8.18
N SER A 70 0.01 -10.61 6.93
CA SER A 70 -0.50 -11.29 5.74
C SER A 70 0.43 -11.07 4.55
N GLY A 71 1.02 -12.16 4.04
CA GLY A 71 1.92 -12.11 2.89
C GLY A 71 1.23 -11.62 1.60
N SER A 72 -0.03 -12.01 1.38
CA SER A 72 -0.80 -11.60 0.19
C SER A 72 -1.18 -10.11 0.20
N VAL A 73 -1.56 -9.59 1.38
CA VAL A 73 -1.81 -8.15 1.57
C VAL A 73 -0.51 -7.36 1.50
N GLY A 74 0.57 -7.87 2.11
CA GLY A 74 1.91 -7.28 2.05
C GLY A 74 2.44 -7.16 0.63
N LEU A 75 2.28 -8.21 -0.19
CA LEU A 75 2.62 -8.19 -1.61
C LEU A 75 1.80 -7.14 -2.38
N SER A 76 0.49 -7.11 -2.16
CA SER A 76 -0.40 -6.14 -2.81
C SER A 76 -0.02 -4.70 -2.44
N TYR A 77 0.27 -4.46 -1.16
CA TYR A 77 0.72 -3.18 -0.63
C TYR A 77 2.07 -2.78 -1.25
N GLY A 78 3.03 -3.69 -1.28
CA GLY A 78 4.35 -3.47 -1.86
C GLY A 78 4.27 -3.14 -3.35
N ALA A 79 3.43 -3.84 -4.12
CA ALA A 79 3.18 -3.51 -5.52
C ALA A 79 2.58 -2.11 -5.70
N HIS A 80 1.60 -1.74 -4.87
CA HIS A 80 0.98 -0.42 -4.93
C HIS A 80 1.97 0.70 -4.62
N CYS A 81 2.73 0.58 -3.53
CA CYS A 81 3.68 1.59 -3.12
C CYS A 81 4.90 1.64 -4.05
N ASN A 82 5.55 0.49 -4.28
CA ASN A 82 6.84 0.45 -4.95
C ASN A 82 6.75 0.43 -6.49
N LEU A 83 5.77 -0.28 -7.05
CA LEU A 83 5.62 -0.40 -8.51
C LEU A 83 4.72 0.68 -9.10
N CYS A 84 3.79 1.26 -8.32
CA CYS A 84 2.90 2.32 -8.81
C CYS A 84 3.29 3.71 -8.29
N ILE A 85 3.16 3.97 -6.98
CA ILE A 85 3.35 5.31 -6.41
C ILE A 85 4.79 5.79 -6.62
N ASN A 86 5.78 4.98 -6.21
CA ASN A 86 7.19 5.37 -6.29
C ASN A 86 7.65 5.62 -7.73
N GLN A 87 7.17 4.83 -8.70
CA GLN A 87 7.50 5.02 -10.11
C GLN A 87 6.86 6.30 -10.67
N LEU A 88 5.62 6.60 -10.30
CA LEU A 88 4.96 7.83 -10.71
C LEU A 88 5.64 9.07 -10.10
N VAL A 89 6.08 8.99 -8.85
CA VAL A 89 6.86 10.06 -8.20
C VAL A 89 8.22 10.26 -8.86
N ARG A 90 8.95 9.17 -9.16
CA ARG A 90 10.31 9.24 -9.72
C ARG A 90 10.32 9.65 -11.19
N SER A 91 9.43 9.07 -11.99
CA SER A 91 9.52 9.10 -13.45
C SER A 91 8.32 9.75 -14.14
N GLY A 92 7.25 10.06 -13.41
CA GLY A 92 6.08 10.72 -13.99
C GLY A 92 6.36 12.16 -14.43
N SER A 93 5.75 12.56 -15.54
CA SER A 93 5.69 13.97 -15.95
C SER A 93 4.90 14.80 -14.92
N PRO A 94 5.06 16.13 -14.90
CA PRO A 94 4.26 17.00 -14.02
C PRO A 94 2.74 16.78 -14.21
N ALA A 95 2.28 16.65 -15.46
CA ALA A 95 0.87 16.39 -15.77
C ALA A 95 0.40 15.02 -15.26
N GLN A 96 1.20 13.97 -15.42
CA GLN A 96 0.89 12.62 -14.91
C GLN A 96 0.83 12.61 -13.38
N LYS A 97 1.79 13.25 -12.71
CA LYS A 97 1.84 13.37 -11.25
C LYS A 97 0.59 14.08 -10.72
N GLN A 98 0.24 15.22 -11.29
CA GLN A 98 -0.95 15.99 -10.90
C GLN A 98 -2.25 15.20 -11.11
N LYS A 99 -2.35 14.46 -12.22
CA LYS A 99 -3.55 13.69 -12.56
C LYS A 99 -3.72 12.41 -11.74
N TYR A 100 -2.64 11.69 -11.45
CA TYR A 100 -2.69 10.32 -10.94
C TYR A 100 -2.31 10.19 -9.46
N LEU A 101 -1.33 10.95 -8.94
CA LEU A 101 -0.89 10.80 -7.53
C LEU A 101 -2.03 11.01 -6.54
N PRO A 102 -2.92 12.02 -6.70
CA PRO A 102 -4.05 12.16 -5.77
C PRO A 102 -4.99 10.96 -5.78
N LYS A 103 -5.10 10.23 -6.89
CA LYS A 103 -5.98 9.06 -7.01
C LYS A 103 -5.38 7.83 -6.33
N VAL A 104 -4.07 7.59 -6.49
CA VAL A 104 -3.39 6.43 -5.89
C VAL A 104 -3.07 6.61 -4.40
N ILE A 105 -2.82 7.85 -3.95
CA ILE A 105 -2.52 8.15 -2.55
C ILE A 105 -3.82 8.30 -1.75
N TYR A 106 -4.80 9.05 -2.25
CA TYR A 106 -6.02 9.29 -1.46
C TYR A 106 -7.14 8.29 -1.74
N THR A 107 -6.90 7.30 -2.61
CA THR A 107 -7.89 6.30 -3.05
C THR A 107 -9.24 6.94 -3.40
N LYS A 108 -9.22 8.16 -3.96
CA LYS A 108 -10.40 8.85 -4.50
C LYS A 108 -10.83 8.11 -5.75
N THR A 109 -11.62 7.07 -5.55
CA THR A 109 -12.43 6.47 -6.61
C THR A 109 -13.64 7.38 -6.81
N GLU A 110 -13.78 7.90 -8.02
CA GLU A 110 -15.00 8.59 -8.42
C GLU A 110 -16.18 7.62 -8.19
N SER A 111 -17.11 7.98 -7.32
CA SER A 111 -18.22 7.10 -6.91
C SER A 111 -19.08 6.63 -8.09
N LYS A 112 -19.14 7.42 -9.17
CA LYS A 112 -19.84 7.10 -10.42
C LYS A 112 -19.03 6.26 -11.42
N ALA A 113 -17.70 6.19 -11.28
CA ALA A 113 -16.83 5.50 -12.24
C ALA A 113 -16.67 4.00 -11.95
N GLY A 114 -17.29 3.51 -10.87
CA GLY A 114 -17.07 2.16 -10.36
C GLY A 114 -15.67 1.98 -9.77
N SER A 115 -15.48 0.91 -8.99
CA SER A 115 -14.15 0.50 -8.56
C SER A 115 -13.37 0.00 -9.78
N LYS A 116 -12.66 0.90 -10.47
CA LYS A 116 -11.57 0.49 -11.36
C LYS A 116 -10.49 -0.05 -10.42
N ARG A 117 -10.35 -1.38 -10.39
CA ARG A 117 -9.41 -2.13 -9.54
C ARG A 117 -8.05 -1.42 -9.47
N ILE A 118 -7.34 -1.60 -8.35
CA ILE A 118 -5.98 -1.07 -8.08
C ILE A 118 -5.01 -1.27 -9.27
N THR A 119 -5.27 -2.27 -10.12
CA THR A 119 -4.51 -2.62 -11.33
C THR A 119 -4.68 -1.65 -12.52
N ALA A 120 -5.57 -0.65 -12.49
CA ALA A 120 -5.79 0.24 -13.64
C ALA A 120 -4.80 1.43 -13.74
N PHE A 121 -3.59 1.30 -13.20
CA PHE A 121 -2.52 2.30 -13.31
C PHE A 121 -1.38 1.89 -14.26
N ILE A 122 -1.50 0.76 -14.97
CA ILE A 122 -0.69 0.53 -16.16
C ILE A 122 -1.15 1.56 -17.19
N ILE A 123 -0.32 2.58 -17.36
CA ILE A 123 -0.41 3.64 -18.35
C ILE A 123 -1.00 3.08 -19.66
N GLU A 124 -2.23 3.48 -19.97
CA GLU A 124 -2.84 3.18 -21.27
C GLU A 124 -1.93 3.80 -22.35
N LYS A 125 -1.26 2.93 -23.09
CA LYS A 125 -0.37 3.26 -24.20
C LYS A 125 -1.19 4.03 -25.25
N GLY A 126 -1.05 5.36 -25.31
CA GLY A 126 -1.69 6.19 -26.34
C GLY A 126 -2.35 7.50 -25.90
N MET A 127 -2.34 7.88 -24.61
CA MET A 127 -2.89 9.18 -24.21
C MET A 127 -1.94 10.34 -24.56
N PRO A 128 -2.41 11.40 -25.26
CA PRO A 128 -1.69 12.67 -25.34
C PRO A 128 -1.67 13.29 -23.93
N GLY A 129 -0.47 13.73 -23.51
CA GLY A 129 -0.19 14.30 -22.20
C GLY A 129 -0.87 15.63 -21.95
#